data_AF-A0A098B4Z4-F1
#
_entry.id   AF-A0A098B4Z4-F1
#
_cell.length_a   1.000
_cell.length_b   1.000
_cell.length_c   1.000
_cell.angle_alpha   90.00
_cell.angle_beta   90.00
_cell.angle_gamma   90.00
#
_symmetry.space_group_name_H-M   'P 1'
#
loop_
_entity.id
_entity.type
_entity.pdbx_description
1 polymer ?
#
loop_
_entity_poly.entity_id
_entity_poly.type
_entity_poly.pdbx_seq_one_letter_code
_entity_poly.pdbx_strand_id
1 'polypeptide(L)' 'MRTDCFAYKRNGCTALKVKQCEGCSFYKTKEQYELGQQKALERIYTLDIAKQKHISETYYGGKLEVIADES' A
#
# COMPACT_ATOMS: atom_id res chain seq x y z
N MET A 1 -6.31 -15.89 19.96
CA MET A 1 -5.57 -16.80 19.07
C MET A 1 -6.60 -17.69 18.37
N ARG A 2 -6.73 -17.65 17.04
CA ARG A 2 -7.75 -18.42 16.30
C ARG A 2 -7.26 -19.84 16.01
N THR A 3 -7.78 -20.82 16.73
CA THR A 3 -7.49 -22.25 16.57
C THR A 3 -8.42 -22.94 15.55
N ASP A 4 -9.50 -22.26 15.16
CA ASP A 4 -10.50 -22.61 14.14
C ASP A 4 -10.00 -22.44 12.69
N CYS A 5 -8.73 -22.04 12.51
CA CYS A 5 -8.15 -21.87 11.20
C CYS A 5 -7.81 -23.24 10.57
N PHE A 6 -8.30 -23.50 9.35
CA PHE A 6 -8.02 -24.73 8.59
C PHE A 6 -6.52 -25.00 8.38
N ALA A 7 -5.68 -23.96 8.49
CA ALA A 7 -4.23 -24.02 8.35
C ALA A 7 -3.49 -23.96 9.69
N TYR A 8 -4.15 -24.17 10.83
CA TYR A 8 -3.50 -24.19 12.14
C TYR A 8 -2.72 -25.50 12.35
N LYS A 9 -1.38 -25.44 12.28
CA LYS A 9 -0.48 -26.57 12.55
C LYS A 9 0.73 -26.09 13.36
N ARG A 10 1.24 -26.92 14.28
CA ARG A 10 2.43 -26.61 15.12
C ARG A 10 2.31 -25.25 15.84
N ASN A 11 1.23 -25.04 16.59
CA ASN A 11 0.95 -23.80 17.34
C ASN A 11 0.92 -22.50 16.51
N GLY A 12 0.57 -22.56 15.22
CA GLY A 12 0.35 -21.36 14.42
C GLY A 12 -0.36 -21.61 13.09
N CYS A 13 -0.86 -20.54 12.48
CA CYS A 13 -1.42 -20.62 11.12
C CYS A 13 -0.28 -20.73 10.09
N THR A 14 -0.19 -21.86 9.40
CA THR A 14 0.84 -22.09 8.38
C THR A 14 0.54 -21.35 7.07
N ALA A 15 -0.73 -21.09 6.76
CA ALA A 15 -1.11 -20.32 5.57
C ALA A 15 -0.52 -18.90 5.58
N LEU A 16 -0.31 -18.31 6.76
CA LEU A 16 0.36 -17.01 6.90
C LEU A 16 1.89 -17.09 6.87
N LYS A 17 2.46 -18.28 7.05
CA LYS A 17 3.92 -18.48 7.11
C LYS A 17 4.52 -18.85 5.76
N VAL A 18 3.74 -19.51 4.91
CA VAL A 18 4.21 -20.00 3.61
C VAL A 18 3.93 -18.94 2.54
N LYS A 19 4.98 -18.26 2.05
CA LYS A 19 4.91 -17.50 0.79
C LYS A 19 4.96 -18.49 -0.40
N GLN A 20 3.90 -19.27 -0.59
CA GLN A 20 3.69 -20.02 -1.83
C GLN A 20 3.11 -19.04 -2.84
N CYS A 21 3.99 -18.25 -3.46
CA CYS A 21 3.58 -17.22 -4.40
C CYS A 21 4.54 -17.16 -5.60
N GLU A 22 4.73 -18.32 -6.22
CA GLU A 22 5.38 -18.41 -7.53
C GLU A 22 4.38 -17.98 -8.60
N GLY A 23 4.59 -16.80 -9.18
CA GLY A 23 3.76 -16.29 -10.27
C GLY A 23 2.47 -15.55 -9.86
N CYS A 24 2.30 -15.14 -8.61
CA CYS A 24 1.14 -14.29 -8.30
C CYS A 24 1.31 -12.92 -8.95
N SER A 25 0.41 -12.55 -9.86
CA SER A 25 0.35 -11.22 -10.48
C SER A 25 0.19 -10.07 -9.48
N PHE A 26 -0.35 -10.37 -8.29
CA PHE A 26 -0.53 -9.40 -7.21
C PHE A 26 0.72 -9.16 -6.35
N TYR A 27 1.69 -10.07 -6.37
CA TYR A 27 2.89 -9.94 -5.55
C TYR A 27 3.90 -9.06 -6.28
N LYS A 28 4.24 -7.92 -5.65
CA LYS A 28 5.25 -7.01 -6.16
C LYS A 28 6.60 -7.30 -5.51
N THR A 29 7.68 -7.23 -6.29
CA THR A 29 9.01 -7.08 -5.72
C THR A 29 9.11 -5.75 -4.96
N LYS A 30 10.12 -5.61 -4.11
CA LYS A 30 10.36 -4.34 -3.39
C LYS A 30 10.49 -3.16 -4.36
N GLU A 31 11.24 -3.36 -5.45
CA GLU A 31 11.45 -2.36 -6.50
C GLU A 31 10.13 -2.00 -7.22
N GLN A 32 9.31 -3.00 -7.56
CA GLN A 32 8.00 -2.77 -8.18
C GLN A 32 7.03 -2.03 -7.25
N TYR A 33 7.11 -2.31 -5.95
CA TYR A 33 6.33 -1.60 -4.95
C TYR A 33 6.77 -0.12 -4.88
N GLU A 34 8.07 0.14 -4.74
CA GLU A 34 8.62 1.50 -4.65
C GLU A 34 8.33 2.32 -5.92
N LEU A 35 8.51 1.74 -7.11
CA LEU A 35 8.17 2.38 -8.39
C LEU A 35 6.66 2.66 -8.49
N GLY A 36 5.83 1.75 -8.00
CA GLY A 36 4.38 1.94 -7.95
C GLY A 36 3.99 3.09 -7.03
N GLN A 37 4.63 3.21 -5.88
CA GLN A 37 4.42 4.32 -4.95
C GLN A 37 4.83 5.66 -5.58
N GLN A 38 5.99 5.73 -6.25
CA GLN A 38 6.43 6.94 -6.95
C GLN A 38 5.43 7.40 -8.01
N LYS A 39 4.98 6.49 -8.89
CA LYS A 39 3.98 6.81 -9.93
C LYS A 39 2.65 7.27 -9.35
N ALA A 40 2.23 6.68 -8.23
CA ALA A 40 1.00 7.11 -7.54
C ALA A 40 1.14 8.53 -6.98
N LEU A 41 2.28 8.85 -6.36
CA LEU A 41 2.57 10.19 -5.85
C LEU A 41 2.62 11.23 -6.97
N GLU A 42 3.34 10.94 -8.06
CA GLU A 42 3.36 11.79 -9.26
C GLU A 42 1.95 12.09 -9.76
N ARG A 43 1.09 11.06 -9.85
CA ARG A 43 -0.31 11.26 -10.25
C ARG A 43 -1.08 12.12 -9.26
N ILE A 44 -0.90 11.92 -7.95
CA ILE A 44 -1.57 12.74 -6.94
C ILE A 44 -1.19 14.22 -7.08
N TYR A 45 0.08 14.52 -7.31
CA TYR A 45 0.56 15.89 -7.49
C TYR A 45 0.07 16.58 -8.77
N THR A 46 -0.43 15.83 -9.76
CA THR A 46 -1.12 16.42 -10.92
C THR A 46 -2.58 16.78 -10.67
N LEU A 47 -3.14 16.45 -9.50
CA LEU A 47 -4.52 16.80 -9.15
C LEU A 47 -4.59 18.23 -8.61
N ASP A 48 -5.80 18.79 -8.55
CA ASP A 48 -6.03 20.07 -7.89
C ASP A 48 -5.71 20.02 -6.38
N ILE A 49 -5.35 21.19 -5.83
CA ILE A 49 -4.94 21.35 -4.42
C ILE A 49 -6.00 20.81 -3.44
N ALA A 50 -7.30 21.01 -3.75
CA ALA A 50 -8.37 20.52 -2.88
C ALA A 50 -8.40 18.99 -2.81
N LYS A 51 -8.24 18.31 -3.95
CA LYS A 51 -8.10 16.85 -3.99
C LYS A 51 -6.81 16.37 -3.34
N GLN A 52 -5.68 17.01 -3.58
CA GLN A 52 -4.42 16.66 -2.93
C GLN A 52 -4.55 16.73 -1.40
N LYS A 53 -5.12 17.82 -0.88
CA LYS A 53 -5.37 18.01 0.56
C LYS A 53 -6.30 16.93 1.12
N HIS A 54 -7.41 16.66 0.44
CA HIS A 54 -8.36 15.62 0.85
C HIS A 54 -7.69 14.24 0.93
N ILE A 55 -6.85 13.90 -0.06
CA ILE A 55 -6.08 12.64 -0.07
C ILE A 55 -5.07 12.61 1.08
N SER A 56 -4.35 13.71 1.33
CA SER A 56 -3.38 13.83 2.42
C SER A 56 -4.04 13.59 3.78
N GLU A 57 -5.16 14.24 4.05
CA GLU A 57 -5.90 14.11 5.31
C GLU A 57 -6.48 12.70 5.49
N THR A 58 -7.11 12.16 4.44
CA THR A 58 -7.82 10.87 4.50
C THR A 58 -6.88 9.68 4.63
N TYR A 59 -5.77 9.66 3.88
CA TYR A 59 -4.91 8.47 3.75
C TYR A 59 -3.51 8.62 4.36
N TYR A 60 -3.03 9.86 4.53
CA TYR A 60 -1.67 10.13 5.02
C TYR A 60 -1.66 10.88 6.36
N GLY A 61 -2.81 11.07 7.00
CA GLY A 61 -2.93 11.79 8.27
C GLY A 61 -2.42 13.24 8.18
N GLY A 62 -2.57 13.87 7.02
CA GLY A 62 -2.13 15.24 6.74
C GLY A 62 -0.62 15.39 6.47
N LYS A 63 0.13 14.29 6.34
CA LYS A 63 1.59 14.31 6.15
C LYS A 63 2.05 14.31 4.69
N LEU A 64 1.13 14.07 3.75
CA LEU A 64 1.46 14.16 2.33
C LEU A 64 1.53 15.63 1.95
N GLU A 65 2.66 16.02 1.35
CA GLU A 65 2.88 17.38 0.86
C GLU A 65 1.82 17.75 -0.18
N VAL A 66 1.38 19.00 -0.17
CA VAL A 66 0.44 19.52 -1.17
C VAL A 66 1.21 20.58 -1.94
N ILE A 67 1.39 20.35 -3.24
CA ILE A 67 2.11 21.31 -4.07
C ILE A 67 1.15 22.46 -4.36
N ALA A 68 1.35 23.58 -3.67
CA ALA A 68 0.68 24.82 -4.01
C ALA A 68 1.31 25.35 -5.30
N ASP A 69 0.47 25.64 -6.29
CA ASP A 69 0.87 26.39 -7.47
C ASP A 69 1.28 27.80 -7.00
N GLU A 70 2.58 28.09 -7.00
CA GLU A 70 3.02 29.50 -6.98
C GLU A 70 2.60 30.07 -8.33
N SER A 71 1.53 30.86 -8.30
CA SER A 71 0.94 31.56 -9.45
C SER A 71 1.90 32.52 -10.14
#